data_AF-A0A955PN91-F1
#
_entry.id   AF-A0A955PN91-F1
#
_cell.length_a   1.000
_cell.length_b   1.000
_cell.length_c   1.000
_cell.angle_alpha   90.00
_cell.angle_beta   90.00
_cell.angle_gamma   90.00
#
_symmetry.space_group_name_H-M   'P 1'
#
loop_
_entity.id
_entity.type
_entity.pdbx_description
1 polymer ?
#
loop_
_entity_poly.entity_id
_entity_poly.type
_entity_poly.pdbx_seq_one_letter_code
_entity_poly.pdbx_strand_id
1 'polypeptide(L)'
;MNPSKKLAGLSNHPIFLILRVLLAGVMFYAAVPKFFDWEAAPRVLSFEPFSHSVHNYRLLPLEMVNLVAMTIPPVELLGALTLLTGLWLRAGSLMLALLQGVFLFGVAQAFYRGLDISCGCFVGVDSKVGWIPLIRDSI
;
A
#
# COMPACT_ATOMS: atom_id res chain seq x y z
N MET A 1 -19.63 14.39 -30.92
CA MET A 1 -18.98 15.11 -29.81
C MET A 1 -17.86 14.24 -29.27
N ASN A 2 -16.59 14.64 -29.42
CA ASN A 2 -15.41 13.76 -29.26
C ASN A 2 -14.94 13.71 -27.78
N PRO A 3 -14.95 12.54 -27.11
CA PRO A 3 -14.55 12.43 -25.69
C PRO A 3 -13.08 12.77 -25.42
N SER A 4 -12.22 12.78 -26.45
CA SER A 4 -10.78 13.07 -26.29
C SER A 4 -10.48 14.52 -25.87
N LYS A 5 -11.31 15.49 -26.27
CA LYS A 5 -11.10 16.91 -25.91
C LYS A 5 -11.48 17.23 -24.46
N LYS A 6 -12.37 16.46 -23.84
CA LYS A 6 -12.75 16.65 -22.42
C LYS A 6 -11.63 16.21 -21.46
N LEU A 7 -10.87 15.18 -21.84
CA LEU A 7 -9.67 14.77 -21.11
C LEU A 7 -8.52 15.78 -21.28
N ALA A 8 -8.42 16.45 -22.43
CA ALA A 8 -7.45 17.53 -22.66
C ALA A 8 -7.80 18.83 -21.90
N GLY A 9 -9.07 19.07 -21.56
CA GLY A 9 -9.51 20.19 -20.72
C GLY A 9 -9.27 19.99 -19.21
N LEU A 10 -9.00 18.76 -18.78
CA LEU A 10 -8.58 18.43 -17.40
C LEU A 10 -7.05 18.59 -17.20
N SER A 11 -6.32 18.89 -18.29
CA SER A 11 -4.87 18.71 -18.43
C SER A 11 -4.02 19.94 -18.09
N ASN A 12 -4.53 20.91 -17.32
CA ASN A 12 -3.80 22.18 -17.05
C ASN A 12 -3.73 22.62 -15.58
N HIS A 13 -4.08 21.78 -14.58
CA HIS A 13 -4.20 22.26 -13.20
C HIS A 13 -3.10 21.73 -12.26
N PRO A 14 -2.42 22.62 -11.48
CA PRO A 14 -1.46 22.22 -10.44
C PRO A 14 -2.04 21.21 -9.45
N ILE A 15 -3.37 21.14 -9.34
CA ILE A 15 -4.12 20.13 -8.59
C ILE A 15 -3.70 18.70 -8.95
N PHE A 16 -3.53 18.35 -10.23
CA PHE A 16 -3.10 17.01 -10.63
C PHE A 16 -1.67 16.72 -10.19
N LEU A 17 -0.80 17.74 -10.25
CA LEU A 17 0.58 17.63 -9.81
C LEU A 17 0.66 17.49 -8.29
N ILE A 18 -0.12 18.27 -7.55
CA ILE A 18 -0.24 18.21 -6.09
C ILE A 18 -0.76 16.84 -5.66
N LEU A 19 -1.89 16.37 -6.21
CA LEU A 19 -2.45 15.06 -5.88
C LEU A 19 -1.45 13.93 -6.13
N ARG A 20 -0.71 14.03 -7.23
CA ARG A 20 0.30 13.05 -7.61
C ARG A 20 1.49 13.05 -6.63
N VAL A 21 2.02 14.21 -6.28
CA VAL A 21 3.11 14.34 -5.29
C VAL A 21 2.64 13.86 -3.92
N LEU A 22 1.41 14.17 -3.52
CA LEU A 22 0.81 13.68 -2.28
C LEU A 22 0.71 12.15 -2.29
N LEU A 23 0.13 11.56 -3.34
CA LEU A 23 0.01 10.11 -3.44
C LEU A 23 1.37 9.41 -3.42
N ALA A 24 2.35 9.95 -4.16
CA ALA A 24 3.69 9.41 -4.17
C ALA A 24 4.37 9.54 -2.81
N GLY A 25 4.17 10.67 -2.11
CA GLY A 25 4.67 10.89 -0.76
C GLY A 25 4.07 9.90 0.25
N VAL A 26 2.75 9.65 0.18
CA VAL A 26 2.07 8.66 1.02
C VAL A 26 2.60 7.25 0.77
N MET A 27 2.73 6.85 -0.51
CA MET A 27 3.24 5.53 -0.86
C MET A 27 4.70 5.35 -0.44
N PHE A 28 5.53 6.38 -0.62
CA PHE A 28 6.92 6.38 -0.16
C PHE A 28 7.00 6.26 1.37
N TYR A 29 6.21 7.06 2.09
CA TYR A 29 6.13 7.03 3.55
C TYR A 29 5.64 5.67 4.09
N ALA A 30 4.69 5.02 3.40
CA ALA A 30 4.21 3.69 3.75
C ALA A 30 5.26 2.59 3.47
N ALA A 31 6.05 2.73 2.41
CA ALA A 31 7.03 1.71 2.00
C ALA A 31 8.28 1.71 2.89
N VAL A 32 8.80 2.87 3.27
CA VAL A 32 10.03 3.00 4.08
C VAL A 32 10.02 2.16 5.38
N PRO A 33 9.00 2.23 6.24
CA PRO A 33 8.98 1.46 7.49
C PRO A 33 8.72 -0.04 7.25
N LYS A 34 8.36 -0.48 6.04
CA LYS A 34 8.31 -1.91 5.67
C LYS A 34 9.69 -2.49 5.34
N PHE A 35 10.68 -1.63 5.07
CA PHE A 35 12.07 -2.04 4.79
C PHE A 35 12.96 -2.03 6.02
N PHE A 36 12.69 -1.13 6.95
CA PHE A 36 13.54 -0.88 8.09
C PHE A 36 12.78 -1.22 9.36
N ASP A 37 13.35 -2.11 10.14
CA ASP A 37 12.94 -2.31 11.51
C ASP A 37 13.34 -1.08 12.32
N TRP A 38 12.35 -0.30 12.73
CA TRP A 38 12.58 0.90 13.53
C TRP A 38 12.68 0.58 15.03
N GLU A 39 12.32 -0.63 15.43
CA GLU A 39 12.34 -1.10 16.83
C GLU A 39 13.62 -1.89 17.14
N ALA A 40 14.25 -2.55 16.15
CA ALA A 40 15.54 -3.18 16.31
C ALA A 40 16.72 -2.17 16.26
N ALA A 41 17.57 -2.19 17.28
CA ALA A 41 18.87 -1.50 17.27
C ALA A 41 20.00 -2.54 17.10
N PRO A 42 20.87 -2.44 16.07
CA PRO A 42 20.92 -1.44 14.99
C PRO A 42 19.78 -1.59 13.97
N ARG A 43 19.46 -0.50 13.25
CA ARG A 43 18.45 -0.50 12.18
C ARG A 43 18.85 -1.51 11.10
N VAL A 44 18.22 -2.66 11.13
CA VAL A 44 18.46 -3.73 10.17
C VAL A 44 17.39 -3.69 9.10
N LEU A 45 17.78 -4.08 7.88
CA LEU A 45 16.84 -4.36 6.81
C LEU A 45 16.08 -5.64 7.20
N SER A 46 14.90 -5.51 7.78
CA SER A 46 14.05 -6.62 8.18
C SER A 46 12.67 -6.46 7.53
N PHE A 47 12.15 -7.55 6.97
CA PHE A 47 10.79 -7.62 6.43
C PHE A 47 9.85 -8.37 7.39
N GLU A 48 10.35 -8.72 8.59
CA GLU A 48 9.66 -9.55 9.57
C GLU A 48 8.36 -8.89 10.09
N PRO A 49 8.32 -7.61 10.47
CA PRO A 49 7.08 -6.97 10.92
C PRO A 49 5.99 -6.98 9.84
N PHE A 50 6.39 -6.84 8.57
CA PHE A 50 5.47 -6.87 7.44
C PHE A 50 5.05 -8.31 7.10
N SER A 51 5.93 -9.29 7.20
CA SER A 51 5.59 -10.70 6.95
C SER A 51 4.58 -11.23 7.96
N HIS A 52 4.66 -10.81 9.23
CA HIS A 52 3.63 -11.09 10.23
C HIS A 52 2.27 -10.53 9.83
N SER A 53 2.25 -9.28 9.35
CA SER A 53 1.03 -8.65 8.85
C SER A 53 0.45 -9.43 7.67
N VAL A 54 1.27 -9.84 6.70
CA VAL A 54 0.84 -10.65 5.54
C VAL A 54 0.36 -12.05 5.96
N HIS A 55 1.01 -12.68 6.94
CA HIS A 55 0.62 -13.99 7.47
C HIS A 55 -0.79 -13.96 8.07
N ASN A 56 -1.15 -12.86 8.75
CA ASN A 56 -2.46 -12.69 9.39
C ASN A 56 -3.63 -12.73 8.41
N TYR A 57 -3.41 -12.43 7.12
CA TYR A 57 -4.46 -12.55 6.10
C TYR A 57 -4.85 -14.01 5.82
N ARG A 58 -4.02 -14.99 6.19
CA ARG A 58 -4.25 -16.43 5.94
C ARG A 58 -4.60 -16.75 4.48
N LEU A 59 -4.01 -16.00 3.55
CA LEU A 59 -4.21 -16.12 2.10
C LEU A 59 -3.16 -17.02 1.43
N LEU A 60 -1.93 -17.04 1.97
CA LEU A 60 -0.77 -17.71 1.38
C LEU A 60 -0.12 -18.71 2.35
N PRO A 61 0.56 -19.75 1.85
CA PRO A 61 1.40 -20.62 2.66
C PRO A 61 2.60 -19.85 3.23
N LEU A 62 3.09 -20.26 4.40
CA LEU A 62 4.18 -19.61 5.14
C LEU A 62 5.41 -19.30 4.28
N GLU A 63 5.78 -20.21 3.38
CA GLU A 63 6.94 -20.06 2.50
C GLU A 63 6.78 -18.89 1.50
N MET A 64 5.55 -18.68 1.01
CA MET A 64 5.25 -17.59 0.07
C MET A 64 5.05 -16.25 0.78
N VAL A 65 4.68 -16.25 2.07
CA VAL A 65 4.47 -15.03 2.86
C VAL A 65 5.75 -14.18 2.89
N ASN A 66 6.90 -14.80 3.15
CA ASN A 66 8.18 -14.08 3.20
C ASN A 66 8.59 -13.52 1.84
N LEU A 67 8.39 -14.30 0.76
CA LEU A 67 8.65 -13.86 -0.61
C LEU A 67 7.78 -12.66 -1.00
N VAL A 68 6.48 -12.72 -0.69
CA VAL A 68 5.54 -11.61 -0.96
C VAL A 68 5.88 -10.39 -0.10
N ALA A 69 6.17 -10.58 1.18
CA ALA A 69 6.56 -9.50 2.09
C ALA A 69 7.86 -8.80 1.66
N MET A 70 8.80 -9.53 1.06
CA MET A 70 10.06 -8.97 0.56
C MET A 70 9.90 -8.25 -0.78
N THR A 71 8.98 -8.70 -1.65
CA THR A 71 8.82 -8.19 -3.01
C THR A 71 7.89 -6.97 -3.10
N ILE A 72 6.87 -6.88 -2.25
CA ILE A 72 5.90 -5.77 -2.27
C ILE A 72 6.56 -4.40 -1.99
N PRO A 73 7.34 -4.20 -0.92
CA PRO A 73 7.89 -2.88 -0.59
C PRO A 73 8.79 -2.27 -1.69
N PRO A 74 9.69 -3.03 -2.36
CA PRO A 74 10.41 -2.52 -3.52
C PRO A 74 9.51 -2.07 -4.67
N VAL A 75 8.45 -2.82 -4.96
CA VAL A 75 7.51 -2.48 -6.04
C VAL A 75 6.73 -1.21 -5.70
N GLU A 76 6.30 -1.04 -4.45
CA GLU A 76 5.67 0.20 -3.96
C GLU A 76 6.61 1.40 -4.14
N LEU A 77 7.88 1.24 -3.76
CA LEU A 77 8.88 2.30 -3.82
C LEU A 77 9.21 2.71 -5.26
N LEU A 78 9.38 1.73 -6.15
CA LEU A 78 9.58 1.99 -7.58
C LEU A 78 8.36 2.70 -8.18
N GLY A 79 7.15 2.26 -7.84
CA GLY A 79 5.91 2.94 -8.23
C GLY A 79 5.87 4.40 -7.76
N ALA A 80 6.16 4.65 -6.47
CA ALA A 80 6.22 5.99 -5.91
C ALA A 80 7.27 6.86 -6.62
N LEU A 81 8.43 6.29 -6.97
CA LEU A 81 9.49 7.01 -7.69
C LEU A 81 9.08 7.37 -9.12
N THR A 82 8.37 6.48 -9.83
CA THR A 82 7.81 6.80 -11.16
C THR A 82 6.76 7.92 -11.07
N LEU A 83 5.94 7.92 -10.01
CA LEU A 83 5.01 9.01 -9.72
C LEU A 83 5.72 10.31 -9.30
N LEU A 84 6.90 10.28 -8.67
CA LEU A 84 7.65 11.51 -8.38
C LEU A 84 8.33 12.06 -9.64
N THR A 85 9.09 11.22 -10.34
CA THR A 85 9.91 11.62 -11.50
C THR A 85 9.08 11.91 -12.76
N GLY A 86 7.90 11.30 -12.90
CA GLY A 86 7.04 11.45 -14.08
C GLY A 86 7.45 10.60 -15.27
N LEU A 87 8.50 9.82 -15.10
CA LEU A 87 8.97 8.85 -16.06
C LEU A 87 7.99 7.66 -16.03
N TRP A 88 7.38 7.35 -17.18
CA TRP A 88 6.46 6.20 -17.35
C TRP A 88 5.21 6.25 -16.46
N LEU A 89 4.66 7.46 -16.26
CA LEU A 89 3.56 7.72 -15.33
C LEU A 89 2.38 6.76 -15.46
N ARG A 90 1.95 6.46 -16.70
CA ARG A 90 0.82 5.57 -16.96
C ARG A 90 1.08 4.13 -16.50
N ALA A 91 2.30 3.64 -16.71
CA ALA A 91 2.69 2.30 -16.29
C ALA A 91 2.85 2.23 -14.77
N GLY A 92 3.53 3.22 -14.17
CA GLY A 92 3.71 3.33 -12.72
C GLY A 92 2.39 3.45 -11.95
N SER A 93 1.47 4.29 -12.44
CA SER A 93 0.14 4.45 -11.83
C SER A 93 -0.69 3.19 -11.95
N LEU A 94 -0.62 2.48 -13.09
CA LEU A 94 -1.35 1.22 -13.29
C LEU A 94 -0.79 0.13 -12.36
N MET A 95 0.53 0.02 -12.25
CA MET A 95 1.18 -0.94 -11.37
C MET A 95 0.79 -0.72 -9.91
N LEU A 96 0.83 0.52 -9.43
CA LEU A 96 0.41 0.85 -8.07
C LEU A 96 -1.09 0.62 -7.85
N ALA A 97 -1.94 0.96 -8.83
CA ALA A 97 -3.37 0.70 -8.74
C ALA A 97 -3.68 -0.80 -8.65
N LEU A 98 -2.98 -1.63 -9.42
CA LEU A 98 -3.13 -3.09 -9.35
C LEU A 98 -2.65 -3.64 -8.01
N LEU A 99 -1.49 -3.18 -7.53
CA LEU A 99 -0.96 -3.59 -6.23
C LEU A 99 -1.91 -3.22 -5.09
N GLN A 100 -2.40 -1.98 -5.08
CA GLN A 100 -3.40 -1.52 -4.11
C GLN A 100 -4.72 -2.28 -4.25
N GLY A 101 -5.12 -2.64 -5.46
CA GLY A 101 -6.32 -3.46 -5.71
C GLY A 101 -6.21 -4.86 -5.10
N VAL A 102 -5.07 -5.53 -5.28
CA VAL A 102 -4.80 -6.84 -4.66
C VAL A 102 -4.78 -6.74 -3.14
N PHE A 103 -4.15 -5.69 -2.61
CA PHE A 103 -4.10 -5.45 -1.18
C PHE A 103 -5.50 -5.19 -0.59
N LEU A 104 -6.30 -4.34 -1.24
CA LEU A 104 -7.68 -4.06 -0.86
C LEU A 104 -8.55 -5.31 -0.90
N PHE A 105 -8.37 -6.16 -1.92
CA PHE A 105 -9.03 -7.45 -2.00
C PHE A 105 -8.68 -8.36 -0.82
N GLY A 106 -7.40 -8.40 -0.42
CA GLY A 106 -6.96 -9.15 0.76
C GLY A 106 -7.64 -8.65 2.03
N VAL A 107 -7.71 -7.33 2.23
CA VAL A 107 -8.40 -6.72 3.40
C VAL A 107 -9.89 -7.04 3.38
N ALA A 108 -10.55 -6.88 2.23
CA ALA A 108 -11.98 -7.18 2.08
C ALA A 108 -12.28 -8.66 2.36
N GLN A 109 -11.41 -9.57 1.90
CA GLN A 109 -11.53 -10.99 2.21
C GLN A 109 -11.37 -11.25 3.70
N ALA A 110 -10.35 -10.67 4.34
CA ALA A 110 -10.11 -10.84 5.77
C ALA A 110 -11.29 -10.33 6.61
N PHE A 111 -11.83 -9.17 6.22
CA PHE A 111 -13.02 -8.57 6.79
C PHE A 111 -14.26 -9.46 6.65
N TYR A 112 -14.50 -10.03 5.46
CA TYR A 112 -15.61 -10.95 5.23
C TYR A 112 -15.52 -12.22 6.09
N ARG A 113 -14.30 -12.72 6.35
CA ARG A 113 -14.06 -13.85 7.27
C ARG A 113 -14.08 -13.45 8.75
N GLY A 114 -14.24 -12.17 9.07
CA GLY A 114 -14.24 -11.65 10.43
C GLY A 114 -12.92 -11.79 11.17
N LEU A 115 -11.80 -11.84 10.44
CA LEU A 115 -10.46 -11.87 11.03
C LEU A 115 -10.14 -10.47 11.58
N ASP A 116 -9.59 -10.40 12.80
CA ASP A 116 -9.03 -9.18 13.37
C ASP A 116 -7.54 -9.12 12.98
N ILE A 117 -7.24 -8.37 11.92
CA ILE A 117 -5.89 -8.29 11.35
C ILE A 117 -5.38 -6.84 11.35
N SER A 118 -4.07 -6.67 11.51
CA SER A 118 -3.43 -5.38 11.26
C SER A 118 -3.19 -5.21 9.75
N CYS A 119 -3.63 -4.08 9.19
CA CYS A 119 -3.48 -3.72 7.75
C CYS A 119 -2.02 -3.88 7.26
N GLY A 120 -1.03 -3.66 8.13
CA GLY A 120 0.38 -3.63 7.72
C GLY A 120 0.70 -2.46 6.75
N CYS A 121 -0.25 -1.55 6.56
CA CYS A 121 -0.16 -0.39 5.69
C CYS A 121 0.89 0.61 6.19
N PHE A 122 0.99 0.75 7.50
CA PHE A 122 2.03 1.50 8.20
C PHE A 122 2.56 0.61 9.33
N VAL A 123 3.82 0.17 9.22
CA VAL A 123 4.46 -0.62 10.26
C VAL A 123 4.62 0.25 11.51
N GLY A 124 4.22 -0.27 12.67
CA GLY A 124 4.21 0.47 13.95
C GLY A 124 2.94 1.28 14.23
N VAL A 125 1.98 1.33 13.29
CA VAL A 125 0.64 1.91 13.53
C VAL A 125 -0.36 0.77 13.61
N ASP A 126 -0.89 0.53 14.81
CA ASP A 126 -1.91 -0.49 15.06
C ASP A 126 -3.25 -0.09 14.41
N SER A 127 -3.39 -0.43 13.13
CA SER A 127 -4.62 -0.26 12.35
C SER A 127 -5.29 -1.62 12.20
N LYS A 128 -6.05 -2.02 13.22
CA LYS A 128 -6.82 -3.26 13.23
C LYS A 128 -8.07 -3.14 12.37
N VAL A 129 -8.29 -4.11 11.50
CA VAL A 129 -9.42 -4.15 10.58
C VAL A 129 -10.25 -5.39 10.89
N GLY A 130 -11.52 -5.20 11.27
CA GLY A 130 -12.44 -6.29 11.62
C GLY A 130 -13.75 -5.79 12.21
N TRP A 131 -14.73 -6.69 12.39
CA TRP A 131 -16.05 -6.35 12.97
C TRP A 131 -15.95 -5.87 14.42
N ILE A 132 -15.05 -6.45 15.22
CA ILE A 132 -14.91 -6.13 16.65
C ILE A 132 -14.39 -4.70 16.88
N PRO A 133 -13.31 -4.24 16.20
CA PRO A 133 -12.90 -2.83 16.24
C PRO A 133 -14.00 -1.88 15.75
N LEU A 134 -14.66 -2.18 14.62
CA LEU A 134 -15.69 -1.30 14.06
C LEU A 134 -16.87 -1.08 15.00
N ILE A 135 -17.33 -2.13 15.69
CA ILE A 135 -18.43 -2.00 16.66
C ILE A 135 -17.98 -1.18 17.86
N ARG A 136 -16.74 -1.37 18.34
CA ARG A 136 -16.18 -0.61 19.47
C ARG A 136 -16.06 0.88 19.17
N ASP A 137 -15.63 1.23 17.96
CA ASP A 137 -15.45 2.63 17.54
C ASP A 137 -16.77 3.32 17.17
N SER A 138 -17.85 2.55 16.99
CA SER A 138 -19.19 3.06 16.66
C SER A 138 -20.07 3.41 17.87
N ILE A 139 -19.63 3.09 19.08
CA ILE A 139 -20.35 3.32 20.35
C ILE A 139 -19.70 4.46 21.14
#